data_AF-A0A537F381-F1
#
_entry.id   AF-A0A537F381-F1
#
_cell.length_a   1.000
_cell.length_b   1.000
_cell.length_c   1.000
_cell.angle_alpha   90.00
_cell.angle_beta   90.00
_cell.angle_gamma   90.00
#
_symmetry.space_group_name_H-M   'P 1'
#
loop_
_entity.id
_entity.type
_entity.pdbx_description
1 polymer ?
#
loop_
_entity_poly.entity_id
_entity_poly.type
_entity_poly.pdbx_seq_one_letter_code
_entity_poly.pdbx_strand_id
1 'polypeptide(L)'
;MYLEGFGSYRSLLAVKSVRQHYAPTQDVLGLLEVFRRMVNESIRAGLANDASSLRNLSQLSYNQLAHYDSPSCYKLCPISRAAGILAARKKSLRRRISHQRALYCQTAARIMLRLQDEERRIGDSDRERETSQHT
;
A
#
# COMPACT_ATOMS: atom_id res chain seq x y z
N MET A 1 -5.68 -38.32 -26.99
CA MET A 1 -4.83 -37.97 -25.84
C MET A 1 -5.60 -36.95 -25.02
N TYR A 2 -6.20 -37.37 -23.91
CA TYR A 2 -7.17 -36.58 -23.14
C TYR A 2 -6.48 -35.61 -22.16
N LEU A 3 -6.76 -34.31 -22.36
CA LEU A 3 -7.16 -33.24 -21.41
C LEU A 3 -6.43 -33.00 -20.06
N GLU A 4 -6.02 -31.74 -19.89
CA GLU A 4 -6.35 -30.82 -18.77
C GLU A 4 -6.42 -31.36 -17.31
N GLY A 5 -5.64 -30.76 -16.41
CA GLY A 5 -5.76 -30.86 -14.95
C GLY A 5 -4.38 -30.92 -14.29
N PHE A 6 -3.97 -30.05 -13.37
CA PHE A 6 -4.68 -29.62 -12.16
C PHE A 6 -4.26 -28.20 -11.74
N GLY A 7 -5.02 -27.20 -12.14
CA GLY A 7 -5.10 -25.94 -11.40
C GLY A 7 -6.02 -26.13 -10.20
N SER A 8 -5.52 -26.80 -9.14
CA SER A 8 -6.27 -26.90 -7.88
C SER A 8 -6.25 -25.53 -7.21
N TYR A 9 -7.32 -24.76 -7.38
CA TYR A 9 -7.64 -23.60 -6.56
C TYR A 9 -7.95 -24.10 -5.15
N ARG A 10 -6.91 -24.47 -4.41
CA ARG A 10 -7.02 -24.82 -3.00
C ARG A 10 -7.53 -23.57 -2.31
N SER A 11 -8.82 -23.57 -1.98
CA SER A 11 -9.44 -22.60 -1.08
C SER A 11 -8.50 -22.39 0.10
N LEU A 12 -7.87 -21.22 0.17
CA LEU A 12 -7.03 -20.83 1.30
C LEU A 12 -7.99 -20.54 2.46
N LEU A 13 -8.43 -21.60 3.13
CA LEU A 13 -9.17 -21.48 4.37
C LEU A 13 -8.26 -20.84 5.40
N ALA A 14 -8.73 -19.77 6.04
CA ALA A 14 -8.01 -19.14 7.14
C ALA A 14 -7.89 -20.15 8.29
N VAL A 15 -6.66 -20.60 8.57
CA VAL A 15 -6.39 -21.49 9.70
C VAL A 15 -6.40 -20.65 10.98
N LYS A 16 -7.10 -21.12 12.01
CA LYS A 16 -7.14 -20.50 13.33
C LYS A 16 -5.72 -20.34 13.87
N SER A 17 -5.29 -19.12 14.16
CA SER A 17 -3.99 -18.85 14.76
C SER A 17 -3.98 -19.27 16.22
N VAL A 18 -3.08 -20.18 16.61
CA VAL A 18 -2.87 -20.60 18.01
C VAL A 18 -1.72 -19.78 18.59
N ARG A 19 -1.93 -19.21 19.78
CA ARG A 19 -0.88 -18.52 20.51
C ARG A 19 -0.06 -19.56 21.27
N GLN A 20 1.15 -19.84 20.81
CA GLN A 20 2.05 -20.81 21.44
C GLN A 20 2.98 -20.11 22.44
N HIS A 21 3.14 -20.70 23.64
CA HIS A 21 4.13 -20.25 24.62
C HIS A 21 5.50 -20.85 24.26
N TYR A 22 6.12 -20.30 23.22
CA TYR A 22 7.45 -20.69 22.76
C TYR A 22 8.49 -19.68 23.24
N ALA A 23 9.49 -20.14 23.99
CA ALA A 23 10.68 -19.37 24.31
C ALA A 23 11.74 -19.65 23.24
N PRO A 24 12.08 -18.70 22.36
CA PRO A 24 13.04 -18.92 21.29
C PRO A 24 14.45 -19.13 21.85
N THR A 25 15.15 -20.11 21.29
CA THR A 25 16.58 -20.32 21.57
C THR A 25 17.43 -19.23 20.92
N GLN A 26 18.67 -19.08 21.37
CA GLN A 26 19.60 -18.09 20.82
C GLN A 26 19.84 -18.27 19.31
N ASP A 27 19.88 -19.52 18.83
CA ASP A 27 20.04 -19.82 17.40
C ASP A 27 18.86 -19.32 16.57
N VAL A 28 17.63 -19.48 17.08
CA VAL A 28 16.43 -18.98 16.41
C VAL A 28 16.43 -17.45 16.38
N LEU A 29 16.86 -16.79 17.46
CA LEU A 29 17.02 -15.34 17.49
C LEU A 29 18.07 -14.87 16.47
N GLY A 30 19.21 -15.56 16.39
CA GLY A 30 20.25 -15.29 15.39
C GLY A 30 19.73 -15.45 13.95
N LEU A 31 18.99 -16.52 13.69
CA LEU A 31 18.37 -16.79 12.40
C LEU A 31 17.36 -15.69 12.01
N LEU A 32 16.53 -15.24 12.95
CA LEU A 32 15.58 -14.14 12.73
C LEU A 32 16.28 -12.79 12.49
N GLU A 33 17.43 -12.56 13.11
CA GLU A 33 18.23 -11.36 12.85
C GLU A 33 18.82 -11.38 11.43
N VAL A 34 19.33 -12.53 10.97
CA VAL A 34 19.78 -12.72 9.58
C VAL A 34 18.61 -12.51 8.61
N PHE A 35 17.44 -13.07 8.91
CA PHE A 35 16.22 -12.85 8.12
C PHE A 35 15.90 -11.36 8.00
N ARG A 36 15.94 -10.62 9.12
CA ARG A 36 15.68 -9.18 9.15
C ARG A 36 16.69 -8.41 8.28
N ARG A 37 17.97 -8.77 8.31
CA ARG A 37 19.01 -8.18 7.46
C ARG A 37 18.75 -8.43 5.98
N MET A 38 18.46 -9.67 5.60
CA MET A 38 18.10 -10.04 4.21
C MET A 38 16.88 -9.27 3.70
N VAL A 39 15.83 -9.11 4.52
CA VAL A 39 14.65 -8.32 4.18
C VAL A 39 15.04 -6.85 3.94
N ASN A 40 15.84 -6.27 4.84
CA ASN A 40 16.24 -4.88 4.74
C ASN A 40 17.10 -4.61 3.49
N GLU A 41 18.03 -5.51 3.16
CA GLU A 41 18.78 -5.41 1.90
C GLU A 41 17.88 -5.50 0.68
N SER A 42 16.95 -6.46 0.67
CA SER A 42 15.98 -6.62 -0.43
C SER A 42 15.07 -5.39 -0.58
N ILE A 43 14.69 -4.74 0.53
CA ILE A 43 13.93 -3.48 0.52
C ILE A 43 14.78 -2.35 -0.07
N ARG A 44 16.05 -2.22 0.34
CA ARG A 44 16.96 -1.20 -0.21
C ARG A 44 17.14 -1.37 -1.71
N ALA A 45 17.38 -2.60 -2.17
CA ALA A 45 17.47 -2.92 -3.60
C ALA A 45 16.17 -2.59 -4.35
N GLY A 46 15.01 -2.92 -3.76
CA GLY A 46 13.69 -2.60 -4.31
C GLY A 46 13.43 -1.10 -4.44
N LEU A 47 13.78 -0.32 -3.41
CA LEU A 47 13.64 1.15 -3.43
C LEU A 47 14.57 1.81 -4.44
N ALA A 48 15.81 1.32 -4.57
CA ALA A 48 16.77 1.84 -5.53
C ALA A 48 16.35 1.63 -7.01
N ASN A 49 15.57 0.58 -7.29
CA ASN A 49 15.17 0.18 -8.65
C ASN A 49 13.66 0.33 -8.94
N ASP A 50 12.89 0.97 -8.06
CA ASP A 50 11.40 1.00 -8.05
C ASP A 50 10.74 -0.38 -8.32
N ALA A 51 11.36 -1.44 -7.78
CA ALA A 51 10.89 -2.80 -7.96
C ALA A 51 9.99 -3.21 -6.79
N SER A 52 8.73 -3.54 -7.07
CA SER A 52 7.77 -4.04 -6.07
C SER A 52 7.18 -5.41 -6.39
N SER A 53 7.49 -5.99 -7.55
CA SER A 53 7.04 -7.33 -7.94
C SER A 53 8.01 -8.38 -7.43
N LEU A 54 7.49 -9.54 -7.02
CA LEU A 54 8.31 -10.65 -6.54
C LEU A 54 9.38 -11.06 -7.55
N ARG A 55 8.99 -11.14 -8.83
CA ARG A 55 9.86 -11.55 -9.93
C ARG A 55 11.04 -10.60 -10.13
N ASN A 56 10.80 -9.28 -10.11
CA ASN A 56 11.89 -8.32 -10.30
C ASN A 56 12.79 -8.27 -9.06
N LEU A 57 12.19 -8.32 -7.87
CA LEU A 57 12.95 -8.27 -6.62
C LEU A 57 13.85 -9.51 -6.46
N SER A 58 13.37 -10.69 -6.88
CA SER A 58 14.18 -11.91 -6.83
C SER A 58 15.37 -11.84 -7.78
N GLN A 59 15.19 -11.38 -9.02
CA GLN A 59 16.29 -11.23 -9.96
C GLN A 59 17.37 -10.25 -9.45
N LEU A 60 16.96 -9.16 -8.81
CA LEU A 60 17.89 -8.16 -8.26
C LEU A 60 18.60 -8.63 -6.98
N SER A 61 17.82 -9.16 -6.02
CA SER A 61 18.30 -9.37 -4.66
C SER A 61 18.92 -10.77 -4.46
N TYR A 62 18.53 -11.77 -5.27
CA TYR A 62 18.97 -13.16 -5.04
C TYR A 62 20.49 -13.32 -5.11
N ASN A 63 21.14 -12.68 -6.09
CA ASN A 63 22.59 -12.70 -6.22
C ASN A 63 23.27 -11.88 -5.11
N GLN A 64 22.66 -10.78 -4.69
CA GLN A 64 23.18 -9.95 -3.60
C GLN A 64 23.17 -10.71 -2.27
N LEU A 65 22.12 -11.50 -2.01
CA LEU A 65 21.98 -12.31 -0.80
C LEU A 65 22.82 -13.61 -0.84
N ALA A 66 23.58 -13.87 -1.91
CA ALA A 66 24.37 -15.09 -2.03
C ALA A 66 25.45 -15.24 -0.94
N HIS A 67 25.95 -14.12 -0.41
CA HIS A 67 26.97 -14.08 0.64
C HIS A 67 26.49 -14.59 2.01
N TYR A 68 25.17 -14.67 2.22
CA TYR A 68 24.64 -15.27 3.42
C TYR A 68 24.73 -16.79 3.35
N ASP A 69 25.28 -17.40 4.40
CA ASP A 69 25.31 -18.85 4.58
C ASP A 69 23.92 -19.36 4.99
N SER A 70 23.04 -19.52 3.99
CA SER A 70 21.72 -20.11 4.19
C SER A 70 21.23 -20.86 2.94
N PRO A 71 20.33 -21.84 3.11
CA PRO A 71 19.67 -22.52 1.99
C PRO A 71 18.90 -21.54 1.08
N SER A 72 18.76 -21.91 -0.20
CA SER A 72 18.06 -21.10 -1.21
C SER A 72 16.61 -20.80 -0.85
N CYS A 73 15.88 -21.78 -0.30
CA CYS A 73 14.49 -21.58 0.15
C CYS A 73 14.39 -20.51 1.24
N TYR A 74 15.39 -20.46 2.13
CA TYR A 74 15.45 -19.47 3.19
C TYR A 74 15.72 -18.06 2.65
N LYS A 75 16.45 -17.93 1.53
CA LYS A 75 16.73 -16.64 0.87
C LYS A 75 15.53 -16.08 0.10
N LEU A 76 14.68 -16.95 -0.44
CA LEU A 76 13.47 -16.53 -1.18
C LEU A 76 12.38 -15.96 -0.26
N CYS A 77 12.29 -16.44 0.99
CA CYS A 77 11.31 -15.95 1.97
C CYS A 77 11.46 -14.45 2.32
N PRO A 78 12.66 -13.94 2.66
CA PRO A 78 12.94 -12.52 2.83
C PRO A 78 12.56 -11.67 1.62
N ILE A 79 12.90 -12.14 0.42
CA ILE A 79 12.61 -11.45 -0.85
C ILE A 79 11.09 -11.33 -1.04
N SER A 80 10.35 -12.43 -0.80
CA SER A 80 8.89 -12.43 -0.86
C SER A 80 8.25 -11.48 0.16
N ARG A 81 8.79 -11.48 1.39
CA ARG A 81 8.36 -10.57 2.44
C ARG A 81 8.60 -9.11 2.07
N ALA A 82 9.78 -8.79 1.54
CA ALA A 82 10.14 -7.45 1.08
C ALA A 82 9.22 -6.97 -0.05
N ALA A 83 8.95 -7.83 -1.05
CA ALA A 83 8.01 -7.51 -2.13
C ALA A 83 6.61 -7.18 -1.60
N GLY A 84 6.11 -7.95 -0.62
CA GLY A 84 4.83 -7.68 0.04
C GLY A 84 4.79 -6.33 0.77
N ILE A 85 5.86 -5.98 1.50
CA ILE A 85 5.99 -4.69 2.20
C ILE A 85 5.97 -3.53 1.19
N LEU A 86 6.74 -3.64 0.10
CA LEU A 86 6.82 -2.63 -0.95
C LEU A 86 5.47 -2.47 -1.68
N ALA A 87 4.81 -3.56 -2.02
CA ALA A 87 3.49 -3.55 -2.64
C ALA A 87 2.43 -2.91 -1.72
N ALA A 88 2.44 -3.24 -0.42
CA ALA A 88 1.57 -2.64 0.58
C ALA A 88 1.83 -1.13 0.71
N ARG A 89 3.10 -0.70 0.68
CA ARG A 89 3.48 0.70 0.70
C ARG A 89 2.99 1.44 -0.54
N LYS A 90 3.18 0.89 -1.74
CA LYS A 90 2.67 1.46 -3.01
C LYS A 90 1.14 1.58 -3.00
N LYS A 91 0.44 0.58 -2.45
CA LYS A 91 -1.02 0.64 -2.24
C LYS A 91 -1.43 1.74 -1.25
N SER A 92 -0.72 1.87 -0.14
CA SER A 92 -0.95 2.91 0.87
C SER A 92 -0.75 4.31 0.31
N LEU A 93 0.34 4.53 -0.44
CA LEU A 93 0.63 5.81 -1.10
C LEU A 93 -0.48 6.20 -2.10
N ARG A 94 -0.96 5.26 -2.91
CA ARG A 94 -2.10 5.49 -3.81
C ARG A 94 -3.35 5.95 -3.05
N ARG A 95 -3.69 5.28 -1.94
CA ARG A 95 -4.85 5.65 -1.10
C ARG A 95 -4.70 7.04 -0.49
N ARG A 96 -3.50 7.42 -0.03
CA ARG A 96 -3.23 8.77 0.50
C ARG A 96 -3.47 9.84 -0.54
N ILE A 97 -2.96 9.64 -1.76
CA ILE A 97 -3.17 10.56 -2.88
C ILE A 97 -4.66 10.66 -3.23
N SER A 98 -5.37 9.53 -3.27
CA SER A 98 -6.83 9.53 -3.50
C SER A 98 -7.60 10.25 -2.40
N HIS A 99 -7.26 10.02 -1.13
CA HIS A 99 -7.88 10.69 0.02
C HIS A 99 -7.61 12.20 -0.01
N GLN A 100 -6.38 12.61 -0.28
CA GLN A 100 -6.01 14.03 -0.37
C GLN A 100 -6.72 14.72 -1.54
N ARG A 101 -6.82 14.07 -2.70
CA ARG A 101 -7.60 14.56 -3.85
C ARG A 101 -9.09 14.70 -3.54
N ALA A 102 -9.68 13.70 -2.89
CA ALA A 102 -11.09 13.73 -2.51
C ALA A 102 -11.39 14.90 -1.54
N LEU A 103 -10.50 15.14 -0.58
CA LEU A 103 -10.62 16.25 0.37
C LEU A 103 -10.54 17.61 -0.33
N TYR A 104 -9.62 17.77 -1.29
CA TYR A 104 -9.45 19.00 -2.06
C TYR A 104 -10.69 19.31 -2.91
N CYS A 105 -11.23 18.31 -3.62
CA CYS A 105 -12.47 18.44 -4.39
C CYS A 105 -13.68 18.77 -3.49
N GLN A 106 -13.79 18.15 -2.31
CA GLN A 106 -14.85 18.46 -1.34
C GLN A 106 -14.77 19.89 -0.81
N THR A 107 -13.55 20.36 -0.55
CA THR A 107 -13.34 21.71 -0.02
C THR A 107 -13.65 22.76 -1.10
N ALA A 108 -13.21 22.54 -2.33
CA ALA A 108 -13.54 23.39 -3.47
C ALA A 108 -15.06 23.44 -3.73
N ALA A 109 -15.75 22.28 -3.70
CA ALA A 109 -17.20 22.22 -3.89
C ALA A 109 -17.96 22.98 -2.78
N ARG A 110 -17.53 22.87 -1.51
CA ARG A 110 -18.11 23.65 -0.41
C ARG A 110 -17.88 25.15 -0.57
N ILE A 111 -16.70 25.57 -1.03
CA ILE A 111 -16.41 26.98 -1.28
C ILE A 111 -17.28 27.51 -2.42
N MET A 112 -17.39 26.78 -3.53
CA MET A 112 -18.24 27.20 -4.67
C MET A 112 -19.72 27.28 -4.28
N LEU A 113 -20.22 26.32 -3.50
CA LEU A 113 -21.59 26.40 -2.97
C LEU A 113 -21.80 27.61 -2.06
N ARG A 114 -20.82 27.97 -1.22
CA ARG A 114 -20.90 29.18 -0.39
C ARG A 114 -20.84 30.47 -1.21
N LEU A 115 -20.01 30.52 -2.24
CA LEU A 115 -19.95 31.68 -3.14
C LEU A 115 -21.26 31.85 -3.91
N GLN A 116 -21.86 30.75 -4.37
CA GLN A 116 -23.11 30.80 -5.10
C GLN A 116 -24.31 31.17 -4.22
N ASP A 117 -24.30 30.79 -2.93
CA ASP A 117 -25.32 31.24 -1.97
C ASP A 117 -25.18 32.74 -1.66
N GLU A 118 -23.95 33.26 -1.58
CA GLU A 118 -23.70 34.70 -1.41
C GLU A 118 -24.07 35.52 -2.65
N GLU A 119 -23.71 35.09 -3.86
CA GLU A 119 -24.14 35.76 -5.09
C GLU A 119 -25.66 35.79 -5.21
N ARG A 120 -26.34 34.72 -4.76
CA ARG A 120 -27.81 34.67 -4.74
C ARG A 120 -28.41 35.62 -3.70
N ARG A 121 -27.81 35.74 -2.52
CA ARG A 121 -28.24 36.72 -1.50
C ARG A 121 -28.05 38.17 -1.94
N ILE A 122 -26.93 38.48 -2.58
CA ILE A 122 -26.66 39.83 -3.11
C ILE A 122 -27.69 40.18 -4.19
N GLY A 123 -27.99 39.26 -5.11
CA GLY A 123 -28.97 39.49 -6.17
C GLY A 123 -30.42 39.71 -5.69
N ASP A 124 -30.88 39.02 -4.64
CA ASP A 124 -32.22 39.27 -4.07
C ASP A 124 -32.29 40.62 -3.34
N SER A 125 -31.20 41.04 -2.68
CA SER A 125 -31.16 42.32 -1.96
C SER A 125 -31.05 43.54 -2.90
N ASP A 126 -30.47 43.40 -4.09
CA ASP A 126 -30.50 44.45 -5.11
C ASP A 126 -31.89 44.58 -5.77
N ARG A 127 -32.61 43.47 -5.99
CA ARG A 127 -34.00 43.49 -6.49
C ARG A 127 -34.98 44.18 -5.53
N GLU A 128 -34.84 43.96 -4.22
CA GLU A 128 -35.70 44.60 -3.20
C GLU A 128 -35.47 46.12 -3.10
N ARG A 129 -34.25 46.59 -3.42
CA ARG A 129 -33.94 48.03 -3.45
C ARG A 129 -34.53 48.71 -4.69
N GLU A 130 -34.57 48.03 -5.83
CA GLU A 130 -35.17 48.56 -7.06
C GLU A 130 -36.70 48.67 -6.94
N THR A 131 -37.37 47.70 -6.29
CA THR A 131 -38.83 47.77 -6.06
C THR A 131 -39.23 48.86 -5.07
N SER A 132 -38.36 49.19 -4.12
CA SER A 132 -38.60 50.25 -3.12
C SER A 132 -38.36 51.68 -3.64
N GLN A 133 -37.67 51.85 -4.78
CA GLN A 133 -37.44 53.16 -5.40
C GLN A 133 -38.53 53.57 -6.41
N HIS A 134 -39.50 52.69 -6.70
CA HIS A 134 -40.56 52.94 -7.68
C HIS A 134 -41.97 53.11 -7.08
N THR A 135 -42.05 53.32 -5.75
CA THR A 135 -43.30 53.68 -5.04
C THR A 135 -43.12 55.05 -4.40
#